data_AF-A0A832YCF2-F1
#
_entry.id   AF-A0A832YCF2-F1
#
_cell.length_a   1.000
_cell.length_b   1.000
_cell.length_c   1.000
_cell.angle_alpha   90.00
_cell.angle_beta   90.00
_cell.angle_gamma   90.00
#
_symmetry.space_group_name_H-M   'P 1'
#
loop_
_entity.id
_entity.type
_entity.pdbx_description
1 polymer ?
#
loop_
_entity_poly.entity_id
_entity_poly.type
_entity_poly.pdbx_seq_one_letter_code
_entity_poly.pdbx_strand_id
1 'polypeptide(L)'
;IDFKIPVIHTPNASHTAKLLVSMCSRKDASKGPFIKKIRKSNDIQKQQLSMLCSLPGVGEKTAIRMLEKFGTPLRVLSSSTTELSKVSGLGEARAKNIKKMLEKQSKHLKKTSQKTLHDT
;
A
#
# COMPACT_ATOMS: atom_id res chain seq x y z
N ILE A 1 -0.23 -11.00 21.45
CA ILE A 1 -0.24 -9.62 22.01
C ILE A 1 0.57 -8.72 21.05
N ASP A 2 0.30 -8.84 19.75
CA ASP A 2 1.31 -8.55 18.70
C ASP A 2 1.13 -7.22 17.97
N PHE A 3 0.15 -6.42 18.37
CA PHE A 3 0.01 -5.06 17.88
C PHE A 3 0.75 -4.14 18.85
N LYS A 4 1.76 -3.42 18.36
CA LYS A 4 2.53 -2.40 19.11
C LYS A 4 1.66 -1.16 19.44
N ILE A 5 0.49 -1.38 19.99
CA ILE A 5 -0.47 -0.37 20.39
C ILE A 5 -0.24 -0.15 21.89
N PRO A 6 0.22 1.04 22.32
CA PRO A 6 0.37 1.33 23.73
C PRO A 6 -1.01 1.43 24.39
N VAL A 7 -1.27 0.59 25.39
CA VAL A 7 -2.46 0.68 26.23
C VAL A 7 -2.12 1.53 27.45
N ILE A 8 -2.75 2.70 27.58
CA ILE A 8 -2.55 3.62 28.69
C ILE A 8 -3.81 3.61 29.54
N HIS A 9 -3.69 3.12 30.78
CA HIS A 9 -4.79 3.11 31.74
C HIS A 9 -4.90 4.49 32.41
N THR A 10 -6.12 4.98 32.55
CA THR A 10 -6.40 6.22 33.29
C THR A 10 -7.38 5.93 34.42
N PRO A 11 -7.18 6.50 35.63
CA PRO A 11 -7.96 6.14 36.80
C PRO A 11 -9.38 6.70 36.80
N ASN A 12 -9.64 7.78 36.06
CA ASN A 12 -10.97 8.38 35.93
C ASN A 12 -11.09 9.22 34.64
N ALA A 13 -12.33 9.59 34.29
CA ALA A 13 -12.63 10.36 33.07
C ALA A 13 -11.92 11.73 33.03
N SER A 14 -11.71 12.37 34.18
CA SER A 14 -10.98 13.65 34.25
C SER A 14 -9.51 13.50 33.83
N HIS A 15 -8.85 12.42 34.25
CA HIS A 15 -7.47 12.11 33.85
C HIS A 15 -7.39 11.73 32.37
N THR A 16 -8.40 11.03 31.84
CA THR A 16 -8.50 10.76 30.40
C THR A 16 -8.60 12.06 29.60
N ALA A 17 -9.43 13.01 30.03
CA ALA A 17 -9.56 14.31 29.38
C ALA A 17 -8.24 15.09 29.39
N LYS A 18 -7.54 15.15 30.53
CA LYS A 18 -6.22 15.78 30.64
C LYS A 18 -5.18 15.11 29.72
N LEU A 19 -5.18 13.78 29.66
CA LEU A 19 -4.29 13.03 28.76
C LEU A 19 -4.56 13.39 27.30
N LEU A 20 -5.82 13.39 26.85
CA LEU A 20 -6.19 13.77 25.49
C LEU A 20 -5.78 15.20 25.14
N VAL A 21 -6.02 16.17 26.04
CA VAL A 21 -5.61 17.57 25.86
C VAL A 21 -4.09 17.67 25.71
N SER A 22 -3.33 16.96 26.56
CA SER A 22 -1.87 16.94 26.49
C SER A 22 -1.33 16.32 25.19
N MET A 23 -1.99 15.28 24.67
CA MET A 23 -1.62 14.62 23.41
C MET A 23 -1.91 15.51 22.20
N CYS A 24 -3.04 16.22 22.20
CA CYS A 24 -3.39 17.18 21.15
C CYS A 24 -2.45 18.39 21.17
N SER A 25 -2.08 18.89 22.35
CA SER A 25 -1.17 20.03 22.48
C SER A 25 0.26 19.77 21.98
N ARG A 26 0.68 18.50 21.90
CA ARG A 26 2.00 18.09 21.37
C ARG A 26 2.00 17.77 19.88
N LYS A 27 0.84 17.74 19.22
CA LYS A 27 0.77 17.56 17.77
C LYS A 27 1.03 18.89 17.09
N ASP A 28 2.30 19.17 16.82
CA ASP A 28 2.66 20.03 15.70
C ASP A 28 1.90 19.50 14.47
N ALA A 29 0.95 20.30 13.98
CA ALA A 29 0.15 19.94 12.82
C ALA A 29 1.10 19.78 11.64
N SER A 30 1.49 18.54 11.31
CA SER A 30 2.22 18.26 10.09
C SER A 30 1.28 18.51 8.90
N LYS A 31 1.17 19.77 8.48
CA LYS A 31 0.45 20.24 7.29
C LYS A 31 1.19 19.88 6.00
N GLY A 32 1.84 18.73 5.95
CA GLY A 32 2.58 18.23 4.80
C GLY A 32 1.84 17.09 4.10
N PRO A 33 2.08 16.84 2.80
CA PRO A 33 1.52 15.69 2.11
C PRO A 33 1.86 14.41 2.88
N PHE A 34 0.88 13.51 2.98
CA PHE A 34 1.00 12.26 3.73
C PHE A 34 1.97 11.30 3.02
N ILE A 35 3.27 11.58 3.12
CA ILE A 35 4.31 10.68 2.65
C ILE A 35 4.33 9.52 3.64
N LYS A 36 3.85 8.36 3.20
CA LYS A 36 3.99 7.11 3.97
C LYS A 36 5.49 6.98 4.26
N LYS A 37 5.90 7.22 5.50
CA LYS A 37 7.31 7.13 5.91
C LYS A 37 7.67 5.65 5.92
N ILE A 38 7.98 5.12 4.74
CA ILE A 38 8.54 3.78 4.60
C ILE A 38 9.85 3.85 5.38
N ARG A 39 9.91 3.20 6.55
CA ARG A 39 11.18 2.99 7.25
C ARG A 39 12.12 2.42 6.20
N LYS A 40 13.27 3.06 5.97
CA LYS A 40 14.36 2.48 5.18
C LYS A 40 14.87 1.24 5.93
N SER A 41 14.11 0.15 5.90
CA SER A 41 14.65 -1.16 6.22
C SER A 41 15.42 -1.60 4.99
N ASN A 42 16.68 -1.99 5.16
CA ASN A 42 17.52 -2.62 4.12
C ASN A 42 16.96 -3.97 3.60
N ASP A 43 15.76 -4.35 4.05
CA ASP A 43 15.14 -5.63 3.76
C ASP A 43 14.24 -5.50 2.53
N ILE A 44 14.79 -5.86 1.37
CA ILE A 44 14.13 -5.83 0.06
C ILE A 44 12.89 -6.73 0.08
N GLN A 45 12.91 -7.85 0.82
CA GLN A 45 11.78 -8.77 0.89
C GLN A 45 10.55 -8.12 1.53
N LYS A 46 10.74 -7.36 2.62
CA LYS A 46 9.64 -6.61 3.25
C LYS A 46 9.09 -5.52 2.36
N GLN A 47 9.94 -4.90 1.53
CA GLN A 47 9.48 -3.92 0.54
C GLN A 47 8.64 -4.59 -0.56
N GLN A 48 9.10 -5.73 -1.08
CA GLN A 48 8.36 -6.52 -2.08
C GLN A 48 6.98 -6.95 -1.53
N LEU A 49 6.95 -7.45 -0.30
CA LEU A 49 5.72 -7.87 0.37
C LEU A 49 4.78 -6.68 0.65
N SER A 50 5.31 -5.56 1.14
CA SER A 50 4.52 -4.35 1.36
C SER A 50 3.95 -3.76 0.07
N MET A 51 4.66 -3.87 -1.05
CA MET A 51 4.15 -3.44 -2.36
C MET A 51 2.99 -4.33 -2.81
N LEU A 52 3.13 -5.65 -2.71
CA LEU A 52 2.06 -6.57 -3.12
C LEU A 52 0.83 -6.50 -2.19
N CYS A 53 1.02 -6.36 -0.88
CA CYS A 53 -0.07 -6.14 0.07
C CYS A 53 -0.83 -4.82 -0.12
N SER A 54 -0.32 -3.90 -0.93
CA SER A 54 -1.03 -2.66 -1.27
C SER A 54 -2.08 -2.85 -2.37
N LEU A 55 -2.10 -4.02 -3.03
CA LEU A 55 -3.06 -4.34 -4.08
C LEU A 55 -4.44 -4.70 -3.50
N PRO A 56 -5.53 -4.37 -4.21
CA PRO A 56 -6.88 -4.65 -3.76
C PRO A 56 -7.11 -6.17 -3.63
N GLY A 57 -7.48 -6.61 -2.42
CA GLY A 57 -7.77 -8.02 -2.13
C GLY A 57 -6.54 -8.92 -2.00
N VAL A 58 -5.34 -8.34 -1.84
CA VAL A 58 -4.08 -9.07 -1.57
C VAL A 58 -3.65 -8.81 -0.14
N GLY A 59 -3.62 -9.87 0.68
CA GLY A 59 -3.04 -9.85 2.02
C GLY A 59 -1.65 -10.49 2.04
N GLU A 60 -1.02 -10.52 3.21
CA GLU A 60 0.34 -11.05 3.41
C GLU A 60 0.51 -12.50 2.91
N LYS A 61 -0.42 -13.40 3.26
CA LYS A 61 -0.39 -14.80 2.80
C LYS A 61 -0.48 -14.94 1.27
N THR A 62 -1.27 -14.08 0.63
CA THR A 62 -1.43 -14.09 -0.83
C THR A 62 -0.21 -13.46 -1.51
N ALA A 63 0.35 -12.39 -0.95
CA ALA A 63 1.57 -11.75 -1.44
C ALA A 63 2.76 -12.72 -1.43
N ILE A 64 2.91 -13.52 -0.37
CA ILE A 64 3.94 -14.57 -0.29
C ILE A 64 3.76 -15.58 -1.44
N ARG A 65 2.54 -16.11 -1.62
CA ARG A 65 2.24 -17.07 -2.72
C ARG A 65 2.45 -16.48 -4.12
N MET A 66 2.20 -15.18 -4.29
CA MET A 66 2.50 -14.47 -5.53
C MET A 66 4.02 -14.44 -5.79
N LEU A 67 4.81 -14.15 -4.76
CA LEU A 67 6.28 -14.19 -4.87
C LEU A 67 6.81 -15.61 -5.09
N GLU A 68 6.23 -16.63 -4.45
CA GLU A 68 6.60 -18.03 -4.68
C GLU A 68 6.36 -18.46 -6.13
N LYS A 69 5.26 -18.00 -6.75
CA LYS A 69 4.89 -18.40 -8.11
C LYS A 69 5.60 -17.58 -9.20
N PHE A 70 5.71 -16.26 -9.00
CA PHE A 70 6.22 -15.33 -10.02
C PHE A 70 7.66 -14.86 -9.75
N GLY A 71 8.19 -15.09 -8.55
CA GLY A 71 9.55 -14.73 -8.14
C GLY A 71 9.75 -13.25 -7.82
N THR A 72 9.23 -12.34 -8.66
CA THR A 72 9.43 -10.89 -8.51
C THR A 72 8.11 -10.12 -8.55
N PRO A 73 7.99 -8.98 -7.82
CA PRO A 73 6.79 -8.14 -7.91
C PRO A 73 6.53 -7.64 -9.33
N LEU A 74 7.59 -7.36 -10.10
CA LEU A 74 7.45 -6.95 -11.50
C LEU A 74 6.68 -7.98 -12.32
N ARG A 75 7.06 -9.26 -12.20
CA ARG A 75 6.38 -10.34 -12.93
C ARG A 75 4.94 -10.54 -12.47
N VAL A 76 4.64 -10.29 -11.19
CA VAL A 76 3.27 -10.27 -10.68
C VAL A 76 2.45 -9.16 -11.33
N LEU A 77 2.99 -7.95 -11.41
CA LEU A 77 2.30 -6.79 -11.97
C LEU A 77 2.09 -6.88 -13.50
N SER A 78 2.98 -7.57 -14.21
CA SER A 78 2.87 -7.79 -15.66
C SER A 78 2.09 -9.05 -16.06
N SER A 79 1.68 -9.87 -15.09
CA SER A 79 0.99 -11.15 -15.37
C SER A 79 -0.45 -10.96 -15.86
N SER A 80 -0.94 -11.94 -16.61
CA SER A 80 -2.30 -11.91 -17.14
C SER A 80 -3.34 -12.25 -16.05
N THR A 81 -4.61 -11.89 -16.27
CA THR A 81 -5.72 -12.24 -15.36
C THR A 81 -5.84 -13.73 -15.10
N THR A 82 -5.56 -14.56 -16.11
CA THR A 82 -5.62 -16.02 -16.02
C THR A 82 -4.45 -16.61 -15.22
N GLU A 83 -3.29 -15.96 -15.23
CA GLU A 83 -2.15 -16.38 -14.40
C GLU A 83 -2.32 -15.98 -12.94
N LEU A 84 -2.86 -14.78 -12.71
CA LEU A 84 -3.22 -14.28 -11.39
C LEU A 84 -4.31 -15.14 -10.74
N SER A 85 -5.36 -15.52 -11.48
CA SER A 85 -6.43 -16.36 -10.94
C SER A 85 -5.98 -17.77 -10.53
N LYS A 86 -4.87 -18.25 -11.11
CA LYS A 86 -4.23 -19.51 -10.73
C LYS A 86 -3.41 -19.39 -9.42
N VAL A 87 -3.34 -18.24 -8.76
CA VAL A 87 -2.69 -18.11 -7.45
C VAL A 87 -3.67 -18.53 -6.35
N SER A 88 -3.23 -19.43 -5.47
CA SER A 88 -4.07 -19.92 -4.37
C SER A 88 -4.55 -18.77 -3.46
N GLY A 89 -5.86 -18.55 -3.41
CA GLY A 89 -6.50 -17.47 -2.65
C GLY A 89 -6.76 -16.19 -3.43
N LEU A 90 -6.40 -16.14 -4.72
CA LEU A 90 -6.70 -15.04 -5.63
C LEU A 90 -7.75 -15.50 -6.65
N GLY A 91 -9.03 -15.30 -6.33
CA GLY A 91 -10.12 -15.63 -7.25
C GLY A 91 -10.18 -14.69 -8.47
N GLU A 92 -10.96 -15.08 -9.47
CA GLU A 92 -11.08 -14.36 -10.75
C GLU A 92 -11.55 -12.91 -10.58
N ALA A 93 -12.50 -12.66 -9.68
CA ALA A 93 -12.99 -11.32 -9.39
C ALA A 93 -11.87 -10.40 -8.84
N ARG A 94 -11.00 -10.92 -7.98
CA ARG A 94 -9.87 -10.17 -7.42
C ARG A 94 -8.80 -9.92 -8.48
N ALA A 95 -8.48 -10.94 -9.29
CA ALA A 95 -7.54 -10.80 -10.40
C ALA A 95 -8.00 -9.73 -11.42
N LYS A 96 -9.30 -9.70 -11.77
CA LYS A 96 -9.88 -8.65 -12.62
C LYS A 96 -9.75 -7.26 -12.00
N ASN A 97 -10.00 -7.12 -10.71
CA ASN A 97 -9.87 -5.83 -10.01
C ASN A 97 -8.43 -5.32 -9.98
N ILE A 98 -7.45 -6.21 -9.75
CA ILE A 98 -6.03 -5.86 -9.79
C ILE A 98 -5.64 -5.39 -11.19
N LYS A 99 -5.99 -6.14 -12.23
CA LYS A 99 -5.66 -5.77 -13.61
C LYS A 99 -6.31 -4.44 -14.02
N LYS A 100 -7.60 -4.26 -13.67
CA LYS A 100 -8.31 -2.99 -13.88
C LYS A 100 -7.64 -1.82 -13.18
N MET A 101 -7.08 -2.02 -11.99
CA MET A 101 -6.35 -0.96 -11.28
C MET A 101 -5.03 -0.62 -11.98
N LEU A 102 -4.30 -1.62 -12.47
CA LEU A 102 -3.00 -1.43 -13.13
C LEU A 102 -3.11 -0.82 -14.53
N GLU A 103 -4.15 -1.17 -15.29
CA GLU A 103 -4.33 -0.70 -16.67
C GLU A 103 -5.08 0.64 -16.78
N LYS A 104 -5.76 1.07 -15.72
CA LYS A 104 -6.56 2.31 -15.75
C LYS A 104 -5.64 3.53 -15.84
N GLN A 105 -5.81 4.32 -16.90
CA GLN A 105 -5.08 5.57 -17.09
C GLN A 105 -5.30 6.54 -15.93
N SER A 106 -4.20 7.16 -15.48
CA SER A 106 -4.25 8.12 -14.38
C SER A 106 -4.89 9.43 -14.85
N LYS A 107 -5.76 10.00 -14.02
CA LYS A 107 -6.34 11.33 -14.26
C LYS A 107 -5.32 12.46 -14.11
N HIS A 108 -4.12 12.15 -13.62
CA HIS A 108 -3.03 13.08 -13.37
C HIS A 108 -2.01 13.11 -14.51
N LEU A 109 -2.28 12.43 -15.63
CA LEU A 109 -1.47 12.53 -16.84
C LEU A 109 -1.51 13.98 -17.35
N LYS A 110 -0.44 14.74 -17.10
CA LYS A 110 -0.25 16.05 -17.73
C LYS A 110 -0.04 15.79 -19.22
N LYS A 111 -0.91 16.36 -20.08
CA LYS A 111 -0.64 16.41 -21.52
C LYS A 111 0.60 17.28 -21.72
N THR A 112 1.74 16.66 -21.99
CA THR A 112 2.95 17.38 -22.38
C THR A 112 2.70 17.96 -23.77
N SER A 113 2.57 19.29 -23.87
CA SER A 113 2.44 20.02 -25.14
C SER A 113 3.80 20.31 -25.78
N GLN A 114 4.78 19.43 -25.63
CA GLN A 114 6.05 19.54 -26.34
C GLN A 114 5.91 18.75 -27.64
N LYS A 115 5.61 19.44 -28.73
CA LYS A 115 5.85 18.91 -30.07
C LYS A 115 7.35 18.79 -30.25
N THR A 116 7.88 17.58 -30.29
CA THR A 116 9.23 17.36 -30.83
C THR A 116 9.19 17.58 -32.34
N LEU A 117 10.27 18.11 -32.91
CA LEU A 117 10.45 18.46 -34.33
C LEU A 117 10.18 17.31 -35.33
N HIS A 118 9.88 16.10 -34.85
CA HIS A 118 9.67 14.90 -35.67
C HIS A 118 8.21 14.43 -35.74
N ASP A 119 7.26 15.15 -35.13
CA ASP A 119 5.82 14.90 -35.36
C ASP A 119 5.33 15.76 -36.55
N THR A 120 5.62 15.30 -37.76
CA THR A 120 4.90 15.63 -39.01
C THR A 120 4.42 14.35 -39.66
#